data_AF-A0A963KVL3-F1
#
_entry.id   AF-A0A963KVL3-F1
#
_cell.length_a   1.000
_cell.length_b   1.000
_cell.length_c   1.000
_cell.angle_alpha   90.00
_cell.angle_beta   90.00
_cell.angle_gamma   90.00
#
_symmetry.space_group_name_H-M   'P 1'
#
loop_
_entity.id
_entity.type
_entity.pdbx_description
1 polymer ?
#
loop_
_entity_poly.entity_id
_entity_poly.type
_entity_poly.pdbx_seq_one_letter_code
_entity_poly.pdbx_strand_id
1 'polypeptide(L)' 'PSRKDKKDDLPIVAGDVEAEPGDIVRVRLQRGRPLEPPKALIVERIGRADEPRAISISLAIELDLPMTFSPEALEEAA' A
#
# COMPACT_ATOMS: atom_id res chain seq x y z
N PRO A 1 -20.39 -12.97 19.03
CA PRO A 1 -19.33 -11.94 18.87
C PRO A 1 -19.49 -11.23 17.51
N SER A 2 -19.98 -10.00 17.53
CA SER A 2 -20.68 -9.35 16.40
C SER A 2 -19.81 -8.37 15.60
N ARG A 3 -19.67 -8.65 14.28
CA ARG A 3 -19.60 -7.72 13.12
C ARG A 3 -18.98 -6.32 13.34
N LYS A 4 -17.70 -6.22 13.71
CA LYS A 4 -16.93 -4.97 13.51
C LYS A 4 -15.75 -5.10 12.54
N ASP A 5 -15.25 -6.31 12.30
CA ASP A 5 -14.02 -6.52 11.51
C ASP A 5 -14.22 -6.47 9.99
N LYS A 6 -15.45 -6.59 9.49
CA LYS A 6 -15.72 -6.73 8.04
C LYS A 6 -15.65 -5.44 7.22
N LYS A 7 -15.43 -4.27 7.84
CA LYS A 7 -15.38 -3.00 7.10
C LYS A 7 -14.04 -2.74 6.43
N ASP A 8 -13.00 -3.46 6.86
CA ASP A 8 -11.62 -3.19 6.43
C ASP A 8 -11.13 -4.18 5.36
N ASP A 9 -11.90 -5.25 5.11
CA ASP A 9 -11.62 -6.22 4.05
C ASP A 9 -12.03 -5.65 2.67
N LEU A 10 -11.07 -5.07 1.96
CA LEU A 10 -11.25 -4.60 0.60
C LEU A 10 -10.91 -5.72 -0.41
N PRO A 11 -11.82 -6.10 -1.33
CA PRO A 11 -11.48 -7.04 -2.37
C PRO A 11 -10.39 -6.46 -3.28
N ILE A 12 -9.31 -7.21 -3.44
CA ILE A 12 -8.19 -6.85 -4.31
C ILE A 12 -8.55 -7.19 -5.75
N VAL A 13 -8.41 -6.23 -6.65
CA VAL A 13 -8.51 -6.46 -8.10
C VAL A 13 -7.17 -6.90 -8.66
N ALA A 14 -7.19 -7.75 -9.68
CA ALA A 14 -5.99 -8.16 -10.39
C ALA A 14 -5.28 -6.91 -10.96
N GLY A 15 -3.98 -6.85 -10.75
CA GLY A 15 -3.07 -5.83 -11.27
C GLY A 15 -1.72 -6.45 -11.60
N ASP A 16 -0.74 -5.61 -11.93
CA ASP A 16 0.59 -6.07 -12.36
C ASP A 16 1.53 -6.39 -11.18
N VAL A 17 1.12 -6.05 -9.96
CA VAL A 17 1.92 -6.28 -8.74
C VAL A 17 1.43 -7.55 -8.06
N GLU A 18 2.27 -8.58 -8.07
CA GLU A 18 2.05 -9.82 -7.34
C GLU A 18 2.33 -9.63 -5.84
N ALA A 19 1.47 -10.21 -5.01
CA ALA A 19 1.61 -10.23 -3.56
C ALA A 19 1.01 -11.52 -3.00
N GLU A 20 1.55 -11.96 -1.87
CA GLU A 20 1.14 -13.17 -1.17
C GLU A 20 0.52 -12.85 0.20
N PRO A 21 -0.31 -13.75 0.76
CA PRO A 21 -0.78 -13.61 2.13
C PRO A 21 0.39 -13.40 3.11
N GLY A 22 0.30 -12.34 3.91
CA GLY A 22 1.35 -11.92 4.85
C GLY A 22 2.30 -10.85 4.30
N ASP A 23 2.15 -10.41 3.05
CA ASP A 23 2.81 -9.21 2.56
C ASP A 23 2.12 -7.93 3.06
N ILE A 24 2.93 -6.91 3.34
CA ILE A 24 2.48 -5.52 3.45
C ILE A 24 2.51 -4.91 2.05
N VAL A 25 1.41 -4.29 1.65
CA VAL A 25 1.22 -3.71 0.31
C VAL A 25 0.64 -2.30 0.40
N ARG A 26 0.99 -1.45 -0.56
CA ARG A 26 0.32 -0.17 -0.78
C ARG A 26 -0.77 -0.37 -1.83
N VAL A 27 -1.95 0.13 -1.55
CA VAL A 27 -3.11 0.02 -2.44
C VAL A 27 -3.66 1.38 -2.84
N ARG A 28 -4.21 1.46 -4.04
CA ARG A 28 -5.07 2.56 -4.47
C ARG A 28 -6.51 2.10 -4.42
N LEU A 29 -7.38 2.88 -3.78
CA LEU A 29 -8.82 2.64 -3.79
C LEU A 29 -9.40 2.90 -5.17
N GLN A 30 -10.06 1.89 -5.73
CA GLN A 30 -10.83 2.00 -6.96
C GLN A 30 -12.31 2.06 -6.59
N ARG A 31 -12.93 3.22 -6.87
CA ARG A 31 -14.38 3.36 -6.75
C ARG A 31 -15.06 2.66 -7.92
N GLY A 32 -15.93 1.70 -7.60
CA GLY A 32 -16.76 0.99 -8.57
C GLY A 32 -17.94 1.83 -9.05
N ARG A 33 -18.91 1.15 -9.67
CA ARG A 33 -20.19 1.74 -10.07
C ARG A 33 -20.98 2.24 -8.84
N PRO A 34 -22.01 3.08 -9.02
CA PRO A 34 -22.88 3.48 -7.92
C PRO A 34 -23.38 2.25 -7.13
N LEU A 35 -23.22 2.30 -5.80
CA LEU A 35 -23.57 1.24 -4.84
C LEU A 35 -22.69 -0.03 -4.85
N GLU A 36 -21.66 -0.10 -5.69
CA GLU A 36 -20.67 -1.18 -5.58
C GLU A 36 -19.72 -0.94 -4.39
N PRO A 37 -19.31 -2.00 -3.67
CA PRO A 37 -18.26 -1.90 -2.67
C PRO A 37 -16.95 -1.37 -3.28
N PRO A 38 -16.18 -0.55 -2.54
CA PRO A 38 -14.86 -0.13 -2.98
C PRO A 38 -13.94 -1.35 -3.15
N LYS A 39 -13.05 -1.27 -4.14
CA LYS A 39 -12.03 -2.29 -4.41
C LYS A 39 -10.65 -1.69 -4.23
N ALA A 40 -9.65 -2.54 -4.00
CA ALA A 40 -8.26 -2.12 -3.86
C ALA A 40 -7.42 -2.64 -5.02
N LEU A 41 -6.62 -1.78 -5.64
CA LEU A 41 -5.59 -2.17 -6.61
C LEU A 41 -4.23 -2.08 -5.90
N ILE A 42 -3.46 -3.16 -5.88
CA ILE A 42 -2.09 -3.12 -5.37
C ILE A 42 -1.25 -2.28 -6.33
N VAL A 43 -0.62 -1.23 -5.80
CA VAL A 43 0.28 -0.37 -6.57
C VAL A 43 1.75 -0.62 -6.25
N GLU A 44 2.03 -1.24 -5.10
CA GLU A 44 3.39 -1.51 -4.64
C GLU A 44 3.38 -2.60 -3.56
N ARG A 45 4.34 -3.52 -3.64
CA ARG A 45 4.62 -4.51 -2.58
C ARG A 45 5.77 -3.98 -1.73
N ILE A 46 5.52 -3.77 -0.43
CA ILE A 46 6.51 -3.20 0.50
C ILE A 46 7.45 -4.27 1.05
N GLY A 47 6.92 -5.45 1.37
CA GLY A 47 7.69 -6.58 1.90
C GLY A 47 6.84 -7.49 2.78
N ARG A 48 7.45 -8.40 3.53
CA ARG A 48 6.72 -9.29 4.44
C ARG A 48 6.40 -8.61 5.76
N ALA A 49 5.25 -8.93 6.36
CA ALA A 49 4.84 -8.33 7.63
C ALA A 49 5.73 -8.69 8.83
N ASP A 50 6.49 -9.79 8.73
CA ASP A 50 7.44 -10.23 9.74
C ASP A 50 8.86 -9.64 9.55
N GLU A 51 9.09 -8.87 8.49
CA GLU A 51 10.36 -8.20 8.24
C GLU A 51 10.39 -6.80 8.89
N PRO A 52 11.35 -6.52 9.81
CA PRO A 52 11.45 -5.20 10.46
C PRO A 52 11.59 -4.03 9.47
N ARG A 53 12.20 -4.29 8.31
CA ARG A 53 12.35 -3.31 7.24
C ARG A 53 11.00 -2.90 6.64
N ALA A 54 10.13 -3.87 6.36
CA ALA A 54 8.83 -3.62 5.75
C ALA A 54 7.93 -2.77 6.67
N ILE A 55 7.96 -3.07 7.97
CA ILE A 55 7.26 -2.29 9.01
C ILE A 55 7.76 -0.83 9.03
N SER A 56 9.09 -0.64 8.97
CA SER A 56 9.67 0.70 8.98
C SER A 56 9.27 1.50 7.74
N ILE A 57 9.29 0.88 6.56
CA ILE A 57 8.90 1.50 5.30
C ILE A 57 7.39 1.81 5.29
N SER A 58 6.55 0.90 5.78
CA SER A 58 5.10 1.14 5.81
C SER A 58 4.74 2.34 6.67
N LEU A 59 5.41 2.48 7.82
CA LEU A 59 5.22 3.64 8.69
C LEU A 59 5.67 4.95 8.02
N ALA A 60 6.82 4.93 7.32
CA ALA A 60 7.30 6.10 6.58
C ALA A 60 6.30 6.53 5.49
N ILE A 61 5.73 5.57 4.77
CA ILE A 61 4.69 5.81 3.76
C ILE A 61 3.41 6.35 4.39
N GLU A 62 2.96 5.77 5.50
CA GLU A 62 1.74 6.21 6.21
C GLU A 62 1.86 7.65 6.71
N LEU A 63 3.06 8.06 7.13
CA LEU A 63 3.37 9.42 7.56
C LEU A 63 3.72 10.37 6.41
N ASP A 64 3.59 9.93 5.16
CA ASP A 64 3.90 10.70 3.95
C ASP A 64 5.32 11.28 3.94
N LEU A 65 6.29 10.50 4.44
CA LEU A 65 7.69 10.91 4.41
C LEU A 65 8.22 10.88 2.96
N PRO A 66 9.05 11.86 2.56
CA PRO A 66 9.67 11.86 1.25
C PRO A 66 10.69 10.72 1.15
N MET A 67 10.38 9.70 0.36
CA MET A 67 11.22 8.50 0.18
C MET A 67 12.20 8.62 -1.01
N THR A 68 12.14 9.72 -1.75
CA THR A 68 12.99 10.00 -2.92
C THR A 68 13.60 11.38 -2.81
N PHE A 69 14.87 11.51 -3.18
CA PHE A 69 15.50 12.81 -3.30
C PHE A 69 14.91 13.60 -4.47
N SER A 70 14.85 14.92 -4.34
CA SER A 70 14.43 15.78 -5.44
C SER A 70 15.50 15.80 -6.53
N PRO A 71 15.14 16.13 -7.79
CA PRO A 71 16.11 16.27 -8.87
C PRO A 71 17.25 17.25 -8.53
N GLU A 72 16.91 18.38 -7.90
CA GLU A 72 17.89 19.41 -7.51
C GLU A 72 18.92 18.89 -6.50
N ALA A 73 18.47 18.08 -5.53
CA ALA A 73 19.35 17.46 -4.54
C ALA A 73 20.28 16.41 -5.17
N LEU A 74 19.82 15.71 -6.22
CA LEU A 74 20.65 14.76 -6.96
C LEU A 74 21.69 15.48 -7.84
N GLU A 75 21.34 16.63 -8.41
CA GLU A 75 22.26 17.46 -9.20
C GLU A 75 23.38 18.06 -8.34
N GLU A 76 23.09 18.47 -7.10
CA GLU A 76 24.11 18.99 -6.16
C GLU A 76 25.12 17.91 -5.72
N ALA A 77 24.72 16.63 -5.72
CA ALA A 77 25.56 15.52 -5.29
C ALA A 77 26.45 14.93 -6.40
N ALA A 78 26.25 15.34 -7.66
CA ALA A 78 26.96 14.83 -8.84
C ALA A 78 28.32 15.51 -9.07
#